data_AF-A0A2G6C3B2-F1
#
_entry.id   AF-A0A2G6C3B2-F1
#
_cell.length_a   1.000
_cell.length_b   1.000
_cell.length_c   1.000
_cell.angle_alpha   90.00
_cell.angle_beta   90.00
_cell.angle_gamma   90.00
#
_symmetry.space_group_name_H-M   'P 1'
#
loop_
_entity.id
_entity.type
_entity.pdbx_description
1 polymer ?
#
loop_
_entity_poly.entity_id
_entity_poly.type
_entity_poly.pdbx_seq_one_letter_code
_entity_poly.pdbx_strand_id
1 'polypeptide(L)'
;MRYIYVDESGNLGKNGKYFVIAAIVTDDKKAFQRIKRIMKKACLEFADEGAPPLDEIHSTLLSFTQRQDLMNKLSNRADHGIFLLVADKKHLTFELSDQNRNIGYNYLSGILVKRIIRKYDDDTCFTFDGRSTKVTSRDSLLDYLRIKANIEWGYKHTLELKQADSRSVYCLQAADLLANVSYRAYRDNRHNLLNIARPRIETIVEFPFAKFNK
;
A
#
# COMPACT_ATOMS: atom_id res chain seq x y z
N MET A 1 -18.90 0.94 -7.02
CA MET A 1 -17.61 1.68 -7.04
C MET A 1 -16.84 1.50 -5.74
N ARG A 2 -15.64 0.93 -5.84
CA ARG A 2 -14.68 0.72 -4.75
C ARG A 2 -13.58 1.77 -4.75
N TYR A 3 -13.15 2.17 -3.55
CA TYR A 3 -12.03 3.07 -3.33
C TYR A 3 -10.83 2.28 -2.83
N ILE A 4 -9.69 2.46 -3.50
CA ILE A 4 -8.45 1.78 -3.20
C ILE A 4 -7.37 2.82 -2.92
N TYR A 5 -6.65 2.65 -1.81
CA TYR A 5 -5.53 3.51 -1.43
C TYR A 5 -4.27 2.67 -1.36
N VAL A 6 -3.23 3.07 -2.10
CA VAL A 6 -2.03 2.28 -2.32
C VAL A 6 -0.80 3.07 -1.89
N ASP A 7 0.05 2.42 -1.11
CA ASP A 7 1.34 2.94 -0.69
C ASP A 7 2.37 1.80 -0.63
N GLU A 8 3.65 2.11 -0.50
CA GLU A 8 4.73 1.15 -0.50
C GLU A 8 5.70 1.29 0.68
N SER A 9 6.51 0.26 0.90
CA SER A 9 7.60 0.32 1.85
C SER A 9 8.79 -0.54 1.42
N GLY A 10 9.98 -0.09 1.79
CA GLY A 10 11.24 -0.63 1.31
C GLY A 10 11.78 0.14 0.10
N ASN A 11 13.06 -0.04 -0.19
CA ASN A 11 13.70 0.62 -1.32
C ASN A 11 13.68 -0.33 -2.53
N LEU A 12 13.03 0.06 -3.62
CA LEU A 12 12.99 -0.75 -4.85
C LEU A 12 14.31 -0.68 -5.66
N GLY A 13 15.26 0.17 -5.29
CA GLY A 13 16.62 0.15 -5.83
C GLY A 13 17.48 -0.98 -5.25
N LYS A 14 18.80 -0.80 -5.28
CA LYS A 14 19.77 -1.84 -4.91
C LYS A 14 19.74 -2.26 -3.43
N ASN A 15 19.23 -1.42 -2.53
CA ASN A 15 19.33 -1.62 -1.09
C ASN A 15 18.13 -2.33 -0.48
N GLY A 16 18.36 -3.28 0.43
CA GLY A 16 17.33 -4.07 1.11
C GLY A 16 16.92 -5.32 0.34
N LYS A 17 16.33 -6.31 1.04
CA LYS A 17 15.90 -7.59 0.42
C LYS A 17 14.48 -7.54 -0.15
N TYR A 18 13.57 -6.91 0.59
CA TYR A 18 12.15 -6.90 0.22
C TYR A 18 11.69 -5.52 -0.25
N PHE A 19 10.60 -5.52 -1.00
CA PHE A 19 9.80 -4.34 -1.32
C PHE A 19 8.33 -4.72 -1.18
N VAL A 20 7.53 -3.87 -0.53
CA VAL A 20 6.12 -4.16 -0.27
C VAL A 20 5.25 -3.07 -0.85
N ILE A 21 4.16 -3.46 -1.50
CA ILE A 21 3.05 -2.57 -1.85
C ILE A 21 1.83 -3.02 -1.05
N ALA A 22 1.19 -2.11 -0.35
CA ALA A 22 -0.04 -2.37 0.39
C ALA A 22 -1.20 -1.56 -0.20
N ALA A 23 -2.38 -2.16 -0.19
CA ALA A 23 -3.61 -1.51 -0.59
C ALA A 23 -4.71 -1.73 0.45
N ILE A 24 -5.42 -0.65 0.78
CA ILE A 24 -6.68 -0.69 1.53
C ILE A 24 -7.82 -0.51 0.54
N VAL A 25 -8.80 -1.41 0.58
CA VAL A 25 -9.96 -1.41 -0.31
C VAL A 25 -11.25 -1.29 0.50
N THR A 26 -12.15 -0.41 0.08
CA THR A 26 -13.51 -0.31 0.66
C THR A 26 -14.51 0.26 -0.35
N ASP A 27 -15.76 -0.21 -0.31
CA ASP A 27 -16.92 0.39 -0.96
C ASP A 27 -17.81 1.15 0.05
N ASP A 28 -17.45 1.16 1.34
CA ASP A 28 -18.22 1.77 2.41
C ASP A 28 -17.69 3.15 2.80
N LYS A 29 -18.52 4.18 2.61
CA LYS A 29 -18.23 5.55 3.05
C LYS A 29 -17.99 5.63 4.57
N LYS A 30 -18.65 4.79 5.38
CA LYS A 30 -18.45 4.77 6.84
C LYS A 30 -17.07 4.22 7.20
N ALA A 31 -16.59 3.19 6.50
CA ALA A 31 -15.24 2.66 6.68
C ALA A 31 -14.18 3.73 6.39
N PHE A 32 -14.33 4.47 5.28
CA PHE A 32 -13.46 5.61 4.95
C PHE A 32 -13.42 6.65 6.07
N GLN A 33 -14.59 7.08 6.57
CA GLN A 33 -14.65 8.07 7.66
C GLN A 33 -14.05 7.53 8.97
N ARG A 34 -14.20 6.23 9.24
CA ARG A 34 -13.59 5.59 10.40
C ARG A 34 -12.07 5.58 10.31
N ILE A 35 -11.51 5.11 9.20
CA ILE A 35 -10.06 5.09 8.97
C ILE A 35 -9.49 6.51 9.08
N LYS A 36 -10.16 7.49 8.44
CA LYS A 36 -9.81 8.90 8.57
C LYS A 36 -9.77 9.38 10.02
N ARG A 37 -10.79 9.05 10.82
CA ARG A 37 -10.85 9.42 12.25
C ARG A 37 -9.73 8.76 13.06
N ILE A 38 -9.42 7.49 12.78
CA ILE A 38 -8.33 6.77 13.46
C ILE A 38 -7.00 7.48 13.19
N MET A 39 -6.67 7.73 11.92
CA MET A 39 -5.40 8.36 11.56
C MET A 39 -5.32 9.82 12.02
N LYS A 40 -6.40 10.59 11.89
CA LYS A 40 -6.46 11.97 12.41
C LYS A 40 -6.28 12.01 13.92
N LYS A 41 -6.89 11.07 14.65
CA LYS A 41 -6.73 10.98 16.10
C LYS A 41 -5.29 10.60 16.47
N ALA A 42 -4.66 9.72 15.71
CA ALA A 42 -3.25 9.37 15.88
C ALA A 42 -2.32 10.59 15.74
N CYS A 43 -2.56 11.45 14.74
CA CYS A 43 -1.80 12.70 14.58
C CYS A 43 -1.84 13.59 15.83
N LEU A 44 -2.95 13.57 16.56
CA LEU A 44 -3.12 14.33 17.80
C LEU A 44 -2.45 13.62 18.99
N GLU A 45 -2.65 12.31 19.12
CA GLU A 45 -2.19 11.53 20.29
C GLU A 45 -0.70 11.22 20.27
N PHE A 46 -0.07 11.18 19.09
CA PHE A 46 1.33 10.77 18.93
C PHE A 46 2.29 11.96 18.80
N ALA A 47 1.79 13.19 18.83
CA ALA A 47 2.62 14.36 18.98
C ALA A 47 3.29 14.37 20.35
N ASP A 48 4.51 14.91 20.42
CA ASP A 48 5.21 15.08 21.69
C ASP A 48 4.45 16.03 22.62
N GLU A 49 4.63 15.86 23.92
CA GLU A 49 3.96 16.71 24.91
C GLU A 49 4.29 18.19 24.69
N GLY A 50 3.26 19.02 24.52
CA GLY A 50 3.40 20.45 24.21
C GLY A 50 3.71 20.78 22.74
N ALA A 51 3.89 19.79 21.87
CA ALA A 51 4.06 20.00 20.44
C ALA A 51 2.71 20.13 19.71
N PRO A 52 2.66 20.80 18.54
CA PRO A 52 1.48 20.78 17.70
C PRO A 52 1.19 19.35 17.18
N PRO A 53 -0.06 19.06 16.78
CA PRO A 53 -0.41 17.79 16.15
C PRO A 53 0.46 17.49 14.94
N LEU A 54 0.76 16.21 14.71
CA LEU A 54 1.52 15.78 13.54
C LEU A 54 0.75 16.10 12.25
N ASP A 55 1.42 16.72 11.28
CA ASP A 55 0.86 16.97 9.95
C ASP A 55 0.54 15.65 9.21
N GLU A 56 1.33 14.60 9.46
CA GLU A 56 1.23 13.31 8.80
C GLU A 56 1.77 12.19 9.70
N ILE A 57 1.08 11.05 9.73
CA ILE A 57 1.64 9.82 10.30
C ILE A 57 2.58 9.17 9.28
N HIS A 58 3.86 9.10 9.62
CA HIS A 58 4.84 8.26 8.94
C HIS A 58 5.17 7.03 9.77
N SER A 59 4.88 5.84 9.25
CA SER A 59 5.03 4.58 9.99
C SER A 59 6.47 4.29 10.42
N THR A 60 7.46 4.82 9.71
CA THR A 60 8.88 4.73 10.07
C THR A 60 9.21 5.43 11.38
N LEU A 61 8.51 6.53 11.70
CA LEU A 61 8.74 7.35 12.90
C LEU A 61 8.00 6.83 14.13
N LEU A 62 6.98 5.99 13.94
CA LEU A 62 6.19 5.45 15.06
C LEU A 62 7.00 4.50 15.96
N SER A 63 6.69 4.46 17.24
CA SER A 63 7.16 3.41 18.14
C SER A 63 6.49 2.06 17.85
N PHE A 64 6.97 0.97 18.44
CA PHE A 64 6.30 -0.33 18.31
C PHE A 64 4.87 -0.30 18.87
N THR A 65 4.68 0.32 20.03
CA THR A 65 3.37 0.40 20.71
C THR A 65 2.39 1.27 19.93
N GLN A 66 2.84 2.39 19.35
CA GLN A 66 2.03 3.24 18.48
C GLN A 66 1.57 2.50 17.22
N ARG A 67 2.46 1.74 16.56
CA ARG A 67 2.07 0.88 15.43
C ARG A 67 1.06 -0.18 15.85
N GLN A 68 1.28 -0.84 16.99
CA GLN A 68 0.39 -1.88 17.50
C GLN A 68 -1.02 -1.33 17.77
N ASP A 69 -1.11 -0.16 18.40
CA ASP A 69 -2.38 0.52 18.67
C ASP A 69 -3.13 0.85 17.37
N LEU A 70 -2.47 1.43 16.37
CA LEU A 70 -3.10 1.71 15.08
C LEU A 70 -3.52 0.44 14.35
N MET A 71 -2.68 -0.60 14.34
CA MET A 71 -3.02 -1.88 13.72
C MET A 71 -4.25 -2.51 14.37
N ASN A 72 -4.37 -2.46 15.70
CA ASN A 72 -5.55 -2.92 16.43
C ASN A 72 -6.79 -2.09 16.04
N LYS A 73 -6.70 -0.75 16.10
CA LYS A 73 -7.80 0.16 15.77
C LYS A 73 -8.30 -0.04 14.34
N LEU A 74 -7.38 -0.20 13.38
CA LEU A 74 -7.72 -0.46 11.97
C LEU A 74 -8.42 -1.81 11.82
N SER A 75 -7.83 -2.88 12.37
CA SER A 75 -8.27 -4.26 12.15
C SER A 75 -9.55 -4.68 12.90
N ASN A 76 -9.97 -3.87 13.88
CA ASN A 76 -11.13 -4.14 14.75
C ASN A 76 -12.49 -4.14 14.02
N ARG A 77 -12.58 -3.71 12.75
CA ARG A 77 -13.83 -3.77 11.98
C ARG A 77 -13.65 -4.43 10.63
N ALA A 78 -14.65 -5.22 10.24
CA ALA A 78 -14.74 -5.93 8.97
C ALA A 78 -15.36 -5.07 7.85
N ASP A 79 -14.86 -3.87 7.65
CA ASP A 79 -15.43 -2.86 6.73
C ASP A 79 -14.45 -2.41 5.63
N HIS A 80 -13.29 -3.05 5.54
CA HIS A 80 -12.26 -2.84 4.54
C HIS A 80 -11.47 -4.13 4.31
N GLY A 81 -10.96 -4.28 3.08
CA GLY A 81 -10.05 -5.34 2.69
C GLY A 81 -8.61 -4.83 2.61
N ILE A 82 -7.64 -5.70 2.89
CA ILE A 82 -6.22 -5.41 2.76
C ILE A 82 -5.61 -6.35 1.72
N PHE A 83 -4.88 -5.76 0.78
CA PHE A 83 -4.09 -6.51 -0.21
C PHE A 83 -2.64 -6.13 -0.07
N LEU A 84 -1.77 -7.14 -0.10
CA LEU A 84 -0.33 -6.98 0.01
C LEU A 84 0.33 -7.61 -1.20
N LEU A 85 1.35 -6.95 -1.73
CA LEU A 85 2.35 -7.56 -2.60
C LEU A 85 3.71 -7.43 -1.92
N VAL A 86 4.43 -8.53 -1.83
CA VAL A 86 5.75 -8.61 -1.23
C VAL A 86 6.69 -9.14 -2.29
N ALA A 87 7.63 -8.31 -2.74
CA ALA A 87 8.64 -8.68 -3.70
C ALA A 87 9.95 -9.05 -2.98
N ASP A 88 10.47 -10.26 -3.21
CA ASP A 88 11.83 -10.65 -2.85
C ASP A 88 12.77 -10.26 -3.98
N LYS A 89 13.54 -9.18 -3.75
CA LYS A 89 14.37 -8.56 -4.77
C LYS A 89 15.53 -9.42 -5.21
N LYS A 90 15.96 -10.39 -4.39
CA LYS A 90 17.04 -11.34 -4.73
C LYS A 90 16.67 -12.20 -5.95
N HIS A 91 15.38 -12.44 -6.16
CA HIS A 91 14.89 -13.38 -7.17
C HIS A 91 14.21 -12.72 -8.36
N LEU A 92 14.18 -11.38 -8.41
CA LEU A 92 13.64 -10.66 -9.55
C LEU A 92 14.49 -10.95 -10.79
N THR A 93 13.82 -11.26 -11.89
CA THR A 93 14.46 -11.59 -13.17
C THR A 93 14.90 -10.34 -13.94
N PHE A 94 14.59 -9.15 -13.43
CA PHE A 94 14.97 -7.87 -14.01
C PHE A 94 15.90 -7.12 -13.05
N GLU A 95 16.89 -6.44 -13.61
CA GLU A 95 17.80 -5.63 -12.80
C GLU A 95 17.10 -4.37 -12.29
N LEU A 96 17.00 -4.29 -10.98
CA LEU A 96 16.61 -3.08 -10.27
C LEU A 96 17.79 -2.11 -10.21
N SER A 97 17.95 -1.32 -11.27
CA SER A 97 18.81 -0.14 -11.27
C SER A 97 18.00 1.11 -10.91
N ASP A 98 18.68 2.19 -10.53
CA ASP A 98 18.01 3.48 -10.30
C ASP A 98 17.30 4.01 -11.56
N GLN A 99 17.74 3.58 -12.74
CA GLN A 99 17.15 3.92 -14.03
C GLN A 99 15.84 3.15 -14.29
N ASN A 100 15.77 1.89 -13.85
CA ASN A 100 14.62 1.00 -14.10
C ASN A 100 13.65 0.89 -12.91
N ARG A 101 13.91 1.59 -11.80
CA ARG A 101 13.10 1.55 -10.58
C ARG A 101 11.61 1.82 -10.86
N ASN A 102 11.31 2.80 -11.70
CA ASN A 102 9.94 3.15 -12.05
C ASN A 102 9.25 2.03 -12.84
N ILE A 103 9.97 1.36 -13.75
CA ILE A 103 9.44 0.23 -14.52
C ILE A 103 9.12 -0.94 -13.59
N GLY A 104 10.05 -1.24 -12.67
CA GLY A 104 9.84 -2.26 -11.64
C GLY A 104 8.62 -1.94 -10.77
N TYR A 105 8.47 -0.69 -10.35
CA TYR A 105 7.32 -0.26 -9.56
C TYR A 105 6.01 -0.42 -10.33
N ASN A 106 5.96 0.07 -11.57
CA ASN A 106 4.78 -0.07 -12.43
C ASN A 106 4.39 -1.53 -12.61
N TYR A 107 5.37 -2.41 -12.86
CA TYR A 107 5.12 -3.84 -13.01
C TYR A 107 4.55 -4.48 -11.73
N LEU A 108 5.17 -4.23 -10.57
CA LEU A 108 4.70 -4.77 -9.29
C LEU A 108 3.32 -4.21 -8.91
N SER A 109 3.11 -2.90 -9.07
CA SER A 109 1.80 -2.27 -8.89
C SER A 109 0.76 -2.89 -9.82
N GLY A 110 1.12 -3.17 -11.08
CA GLY A 110 0.25 -3.86 -12.03
C GLY A 110 -0.20 -5.24 -11.56
N ILE A 111 0.69 -6.03 -10.94
CA ILE A 111 0.33 -7.33 -10.37
C ILE A 111 -0.72 -7.17 -9.27
N LEU A 112 -0.51 -6.22 -8.34
CA LEU A 112 -1.44 -5.99 -7.23
C LEU A 112 -2.80 -5.46 -7.73
N VAL A 113 -2.79 -4.46 -8.61
CA VAL A 113 -4.00 -3.88 -9.22
C VAL A 113 -4.80 -4.95 -9.94
N LYS A 114 -4.15 -5.75 -10.80
CA LYS A 114 -4.80 -6.86 -11.53
C LYS A 114 -5.50 -7.84 -10.58
N ARG A 115 -4.88 -8.11 -9.43
CA ARG A 115 -5.45 -9.00 -8.41
C ARG A 115 -6.70 -8.41 -7.77
N ILE A 116 -6.67 -7.12 -7.43
CA ILE A 116 -7.79 -6.40 -6.81
C ILE A 116 -8.97 -6.32 -7.78
N ILE A 117 -8.75 -5.83 -9.01
CA ILE A 117 -9.84 -5.64 -9.98
C ILE A 117 -10.51 -6.96 -10.34
N ARG A 118 -9.75 -8.05 -10.48
CA ARG A 118 -10.31 -9.39 -10.77
C ARG A 118 -11.10 -9.98 -9.63
N LYS A 119 -10.77 -9.62 -8.38
CA LYS A 119 -11.49 -10.12 -7.23
C LYS A 119 -12.87 -9.47 -7.14
N TYR A 120 -12.92 -8.16 -7.37
CA TYR A 120 -14.12 -7.38 -7.08
C TYR A 120 -15.02 -7.12 -8.28
N ASP A 121 -14.48 -7.09 -9.50
CA ASP A 121 -15.21 -6.94 -10.76
C ASP A 121 -16.33 -5.88 -10.69
N ASP A 122 -15.95 -4.64 -10.34
CA ASP A 122 -16.85 -3.49 -10.15
C ASP A 122 -16.10 -2.20 -10.53
N ASP A 123 -16.77 -1.07 -10.66
CA ASP A 123 -16.10 0.23 -10.83
C ASP A 123 -15.08 0.47 -9.69
N THR A 124 -13.90 0.97 -10.02
CA THR A 124 -12.80 1.12 -9.06
C THR A 124 -12.07 2.44 -9.21
N CYS A 125 -11.72 3.04 -8.08
CA CYS A 125 -10.94 4.26 -7.99
C CYS A 125 -9.67 4.01 -7.17
N PHE A 126 -8.51 3.95 -7.83
CA PHE A 126 -7.21 3.80 -7.18
C PHE A 126 -6.57 5.16 -6.92
N THR A 127 -6.12 5.35 -5.68
CA THR A 127 -5.33 6.50 -5.24
C THR A 127 -3.96 6.01 -4.81
N PHE A 128 -2.92 6.39 -5.53
CA PHE A 128 -1.52 6.10 -5.18
C PHE A 128 -0.90 7.29 -4.45
N ASP A 129 0.04 7.05 -3.53
CA ASP A 129 0.84 8.13 -2.97
C ASP A 129 1.80 8.73 -4.02
N GLY A 130 1.78 10.06 -4.14
CA GLY A 130 2.46 10.81 -5.20
C GLY A 130 3.95 11.10 -4.96
N ARG A 131 4.51 10.71 -3.81
CA ARG A 131 5.93 10.92 -3.45
C ARG A 131 6.86 9.85 -4.02
N SER A 132 6.32 8.66 -4.28
CA SER A 132 7.01 7.47 -4.78
C SER A 132 7.68 7.65 -6.16
N THR A 133 7.11 8.52 -7.00
CA THR A 133 7.52 8.75 -8.39
C THR A 133 8.13 10.14 -8.57
N LYS A 134 9.39 10.22 -9.04
CA LYS A 134 9.98 11.48 -9.55
C LYS A 134 9.04 12.06 -10.60
N VAL A 135 8.94 13.38 -10.70
CA VAL A 135 7.94 14.13 -11.49
C VAL A 135 7.71 13.59 -12.92
N THR A 136 8.74 13.10 -13.60
CA THR A 136 8.67 12.47 -14.94
C THR A 136 8.07 11.06 -15.02
N SER A 137 7.72 10.45 -13.88
CA SER A 137 7.22 9.06 -13.78
C SER A 137 5.80 8.93 -13.19
N ARG A 138 5.15 10.07 -12.93
CA ARG A 138 3.79 10.10 -12.38
C ARG A 138 2.76 9.62 -13.40
N ASP A 139 2.79 10.17 -14.61
CA ASP A 139 1.89 9.78 -15.69
C ASP A 139 2.17 8.36 -16.17
N SER A 140 3.44 7.91 -16.11
CA SER A 140 3.82 6.60 -16.62
C SER A 140 3.18 5.43 -15.87
N LEU A 141 2.93 5.54 -14.57
CA LEU A 141 2.21 4.50 -13.81
C LEU A 141 0.75 4.46 -14.22
N LEU A 142 0.07 5.61 -14.21
CA LEU A 142 -1.37 5.67 -14.46
C LEU A 142 -1.68 5.21 -15.88
N ASP A 143 -0.89 5.64 -16.86
CA ASP A 143 -1.05 5.23 -18.25
C ASP A 143 -0.71 3.76 -18.45
N TYR A 144 0.36 3.26 -17.82
CA TYR A 144 0.67 1.84 -17.80
C TYR A 144 -0.52 1.01 -17.30
N LEU A 145 -1.11 1.38 -16.16
CA LEU A 145 -2.23 0.66 -15.56
C LEU A 145 -3.50 0.75 -16.42
N ARG A 146 -3.79 1.90 -17.04
CA ARG A 146 -4.91 2.06 -17.98
C ARG A 146 -4.77 1.14 -19.19
N ILE A 147 -3.59 1.14 -19.82
CA ILE A 147 -3.28 0.27 -20.96
C ILE A 147 -3.46 -1.19 -20.55
N LYS A 148 -2.88 -1.59 -19.42
CA LYS A 148 -3.00 -2.97 -18.91
C LYS A 148 -4.44 -3.37 -18.66
N ALA A 149 -5.22 -2.55 -17.97
CA ALA A 149 -6.60 -2.88 -17.61
C ALA A 149 -7.52 -2.96 -18.84
N ASN A 150 -7.47 -1.93 -19.70
CA ASN A 150 -8.41 -1.79 -20.82
C ASN A 150 -8.06 -2.70 -22.00
N ILE A 151 -6.77 -2.93 -22.27
CA ILE A 151 -6.32 -3.65 -23.46
C ILE A 151 -5.95 -5.10 -23.14
N GLU A 152 -5.16 -5.34 -22.09
CA GLU A 152 -4.58 -6.66 -21.84
C GLU A 152 -5.42 -7.53 -20.90
N TRP A 153 -6.06 -6.93 -19.90
CA TRP A 153 -6.79 -7.68 -18.87
C TRP A 153 -8.28 -7.78 -19.15
N GLY A 154 -8.78 -7.04 -20.15
CA GLY A 154 -10.19 -7.04 -20.54
C GLY A 154 -11.10 -6.54 -19.41
N TYR A 155 -10.64 -5.57 -18.63
CA TYR A 155 -11.44 -4.99 -17.55
C TYR A 155 -12.61 -4.21 -18.13
N LYS A 156 -13.84 -4.56 -17.74
CA LYS A 156 -15.07 -4.02 -18.33
C LYS A 156 -15.69 -2.86 -17.55
N HIS A 157 -15.17 -2.59 -16.36
CA HIS A 157 -15.67 -1.56 -15.46
C HIS A 157 -14.86 -0.28 -15.55
N THR A 158 -15.39 0.79 -14.97
CA THR A 158 -14.71 2.08 -14.90
C THR A 158 -13.47 1.96 -14.00
N LEU A 159 -12.32 2.35 -14.54
CA LEU A 159 -11.06 2.44 -13.81
C LEU A 159 -10.63 3.90 -13.68
N GLU A 160 -10.88 4.48 -12.51
CA GLU A 160 -10.31 5.77 -12.13
C GLU A 160 -8.95 5.56 -11.46
N LEU A 161 -7.94 6.29 -11.92
CA LEU A 161 -6.60 6.28 -11.33
C LEU A 161 -6.19 7.71 -11.01
N LYS A 162 -5.74 7.94 -9.79
CA LYS A 162 -5.26 9.24 -9.32
C LYS A 162 -4.06 9.08 -8.39
N GLN A 163 -3.32 10.17 -8.24
CA GLN A 163 -2.29 10.32 -7.22
C GLN A 163 -2.69 11.42 -6.25
N ALA A 164 -2.31 11.29 -4.99
CA ALA A 164 -2.53 12.31 -3.97
C ALA A 164 -1.34 12.38 -3.00
N ASP A 165 -1.21 13.51 -2.29
CA ASP A 165 -0.26 13.64 -1.18
C ASP A 165 -0.90 13.04 0.08
N SER A 166 -0.22 12.06 0.68
CA SER A 166 -0.58 11.41 1.94
C SER A 166 -0.88 12.38 3.09
N ARG A 167 -0.31 13.60 3.11
CA ARG A 167 -0.70 14.68 4.07
C ARG A 167 -2.19 15.00 4.01
N SER A 168 -2.75 14.97 2.80
CA SER A 168 -4.16 15.31 2.55
C SER A 168 -5.10 14.10 2.60
N VAL A 169 -4.55 12.87 2.53
CA VAL A 169 -5.32 11.63 2.42
C VAL A 169 -4.91 10.63 3.49
N TYR A 170 -5.64 10.63 4.60
CA TYR A 170 -5.43 9.72 5.73
C TYR A 170 -5.48 8.22 5.37
N CYS A 171 -6.20 7.82 4.32
CA CYS A 171 -6.20 6.41 3.89
C CYS A 171 -4.88 6.00 3.22
N LEU A 172 -4.13 6.94 2.63
CA LEU A 172 -2.76 6.67 2.18
C LEU A 172 -1.84 6.46 3.39
N GLN A 173 -1.96 7.26 4.45
CA GLN A 173 -1.18 7.04 5.68
C GLN A 173 -1.48 5.67 6.33
N ALA A 174 -2.73 5.20 6.24
CA ALA A 174 -3.07 3.86 6.69
C ALA A 174 -2.45 2.77 5.79
N ALA A 175 -2.36 3.00 4.47
CA ALA A 175 -1.65 2.11 3.55
C ALA A 175 -0.13 2.11 3.81
N ASP A 176 0.51 3.26 4.09
CA ASP A 176 1.92 3.36 4.53
C ASP A 176 2.17 2.50 5.77
N LEU A 177 1.29 2.61 6.78
CA LEU A 177 1.37 1.79 7.99
C LEU A 177 1.38 0.30 7.66
N LEU A 178 0.47 -0.17 6.82
CA LEU A 178 0.37 -1.57 6.41
C LEU A 178 1.57 -2.02 5.59
N ALA A 179 2.03 -1.19 4.65
CA ALA A 179 3.22 -1.48 3.84
C ALA A 179 4.46 -1.61 4.72
N ASN A 180 4.64 -0.70 5.68
CA ASN A 180 5.79 -0.70 6.58
C ASN A 180 5.76 -1.87 7.57
N VAL A 181 4.61 -2.16 8.19
CA VAL A 181 4.44 -3.29 9.10
C VAL A 181 4.72 -4.60 8.36
N SER A 182 4.21 -4.75 7.14
CA SER A 182 4.46 -5.91 6.30
C SER A 182 5.94 -6.02 5.92
N TYR A 183 6.55 -4.93 5.45
CA TYR A 183 7.99 -4.91 5.12
C TYR A 183 8.86 -5.35 6.29
N ARG A 184 8.61 -4.82 7.50
CA ARG A 184 9.32 -5.21 8.72
C ARG A 184 9.09 -6.68 9.07
N ALA A 185 7.86 -7.19 8.90
CA ALA A 185 7.56 -8.58 9.16
C ALA A 185 8.41 -9.52 8.29
N TYR A 186 8.51 -9.25 6.99
CA TYR A 186 9.33 -10.05 6.08
C TYR A 186 10.84 -9.84 6.29
N ARG A 187 11.28 -8.59 6.51
CA ARG A 187 12.70 -8.26 6.71
C ARG A 187 13.26 -8.89 7.99
N ASP A 188 12.52 -8.79 9.09
CA ASP A 188 12.99 -9.18 10.42
C ASP A 188 12.48 -10.58 10.84
N ASN A 189 11.69 -11.24 9.97
CA ASN A 189 10.98 -12.49 10.27
C ASN A 189 10.10 -12.40 11.54
N ARG A 190 9.45 -11.24 11.74
CA ARG A 190 8.64 -10.91 12.93
C ARG A 190 7.23 -10.51 12.55
N HIS A 191 6.31 -11.47 12.52
CA HIS A 191 4.95 -11.27 12.00
C HIS A 191 3.92 -10.74 13.01
N ASN A 192 4.33 -10.38 14.23
CA ASN A 192 3.42 -10.02 15.33
C ASN A 192 2.41 -8.93 14.94
N LEU A 193 2.88 -7.82 14.37
CA LEU A 193 2.00 -6.72 13.95
C LEU A 193 1.18 -7.06 12.69
N LEU A 194 1.77 -7.80 11.75
CA LEU A 194 1.06 -8.23 10.54
C LEU A 194 -0.10 -9.18 10.88
N ASN A 195 0.08 -10.04 11.89
CA ASN A 195 -0.93 -10.97 12.36
C ASN A 195 -2.18 -10.27 12.92
N ILE A 196 -2.05 -9.03 13.43
CA ILE A 196 -3.19 -8.21 13.87
C ILE A 196 -4.11 -7.89 12.68
N ALA A 197 -3.53 -7.58 11.51
CA ALA A 197 -4.29 -7.30 10.30
C ALA A 197 -4.79 -8.55 9.57
N ARG A 198 -4.33 -9.76 9.94
CA ARG A 198 -4.66 -11.01 9.25
C ARG A 198 -6.16 -11.23 9.00
N PRO A 199 -7.09 -10.90 9.92
CA PRO A 199 -8.53 -11.05 9.67
C PRO A 199 -9.09 -10.12 8.57
N ARG A 200 -8.32 -9.10 8.16
CA ARG A 200 -8.67 -8.14 7.10
C ARG A 200 -7.87 -8.36 5.82
N ILE A 201 -6.80 -9.15 5.86
CA ILE A 201 -5.99 -9.47 4.69
C ILE A 201 -6.78 -10.40 3.78
N GLU A 202 -7.12 -9.88 2.61
CA GLU A 202 -7.81 -10.64 1.58
C GLU A 202 -6.85 -11.38 0.66
N THR A 203 -5.64 -10.85 0.46
CA THR A 203 -4.61 -11.47 -0.36
C THR A 203 -3.22 -10.98 0.03
N ILE A 204 -2.27 -11.90 0.04
CA ILE A 204 -0.83 -11.61 0.01
C ILE A 204 -0.26 -12.21 -1.28
N VAL A 205 0.40 -11.40 -2.09
CA VAL A 205 1.12 -11.83 -3.29
C VAL A 205 2.60 -11.85 -2.98
N GLU A 206 3.17 -13.03 -2.84
CA GLU A 206 4.61 -13.22 -2.68
C GLU A 206 5.26 -13.39 -4.07
N PHE A 207 6.14 -12.45 -4.44
CA PHE A 207 6.69 -12.33 -5.78
C PHE A 207 8.23 -12.38 -5.80
N PRO A 208 8.87 -13.12 -6.73
CA PRO A 208 8.26 -14.08 -7.65
C PRO A 208 7.81 -15.36 -6.94
N PHE A 209 6.57 -15.80 -7.15
CA PHE A 209 5.96 -16.93 -6.44
C PHE A 209 6.82 -18.21 -6.46
N ALA A 210 7.42 -18.55 -7.61
CA ALA A 210 8.19 -19.78 -7.75
C ALA A 210 9.50 -19.81 -6.93
N LYS A 211 10.05 -18.62 -6.59
CA LYS A 211 11.38 -18.45 -5.99
C LYS A 211 11.35 -17.71 -4.65
N PHE A 212 10.17 -17.36 -4.15
CA PHE A 212 10.05 -16.56 -2.94
C PHE A 212 10.65 -17.32 -1.74
N ASN A 213 11.56 -16.67 -1.00
CA ASN A 213 12.27 -17.26 0.14
C ASN A 213 13.09 -18.54 -0.16
N LYS A 214 13.53 -18.75 -1.40
CA LYS A 214 14.40 -19.87 -1.79
C LYS A 214 15.89 -19.52 -1.89
#